data_AF-A0A7K9TUG6-F1
#
_entry.id   AF-A0A7K9TUG6-F1
#
_cell.length_a   1.000
_cell.length_b   1.000
_cell.length_c   1.000
_cell.angle_alpha   90.00
_cell.angle_beta   90.00
_cell.angle_gamma   90.00
#
_symmetry.space_group_name_H-M   'P 1'
#
loop_
_entity.id
_entity.type
_entity.pdbx_description
1 polymer ?
#
loop_
_entity_poly.entity_id
_entity_poly.type
_entity_poly.pdbx_seq_one_letter_code
_entity_poly.pdbx_strand_id
1 'polypeptide(L)'
;LCSQSRAAEPGEAVKKDLQHLSREERRRRRRATAKYRTAHATRERIRVEAFNMAFAELRKLLPTLPPDKKLSKIEILRLAICYISYLNHVLDV
;
A
#
# COMPACT_ATOMS: atom_id res chain seq x y z
N LEU A 1 -2.84 -2.09 -61.86
CA LEU A 1 -3.73 -2.88 -61.00
C LEU A 1 -2.91 -3.96 -60.31
N CYS A 2 -2.34 -3.65 -59.14
CA CYS A 2 -1.96 -4.66 -58.17
C CYS A 2 -2.19 -4.02 -56.80
N SER A 3 -3.18 -4.57 -56.10
CA SER A 3 -3.83 -4.02 -54.92
C SER A 3 -2.85 -4.03 -53.75
N GLN A 4 -2.58 -2.87 -53.15
CA GLN A 4 -1.84 -2.80 -51.91
C GLN A 4 -2.68 -3.44 -50.79
N SER A 5 -2.29 -4.66 -50.39
CA SER A 5 -2.81 -5.34 -49.22
C SER A 5 -2.37 -4.57 -47.98
N ARG A 6 -3.25 -3.70 -47.46
CA ARG A 6 -3.04 -2.99 -46.20
C ARG A 6 -3.04 -4.02 -45.07
N ALA A 7 -1.86 -4.41 -44.60
CA ALA A 7 -1.71 -5.26 -43.43
C ALA A 7 -2.41 -4.56 -42.24
N ALA A 8 -3.41 -5.22 -41.67
CA ALA A 8 -4.09 -4.71 -40.50
C ALA A 8 -3.12 -4.73 -39.31
N GLU A 9 -2.77 -3.55 -38.82
CA GLU A 9 -1.93 -3.38 -37.64
C GLU A 9 -2.53 -4.15 -36.45
N PRO A 10 -1.76 -5.00 -35.75
CA PRO A 10 -2.27 -5.86 -34.67
C PRO A 10 -2.90 -5.09 -33.49
N GLY A 11 -2.73 -3.77 -33.45
CA GLY A 11 -3.35 -2.88 -32.47
C GLY A 11 -4.83 -2.52 -32.71
N GLU A 12 -5.40 -2.76 -33.90
CA GLU A 12 -6.81 -2.41 -34.18
C GLU A 12 -7.82 -3.47 -33.70
N ALA A 13 -7.47 -4.75 -33.79
CA ALA A 13 -8.35 -5.85 -33.36
C ALA A 13 -8.57 -5.83 -31.83
N VAL A 14 -7.50 -5.63 -31.05
CA VAL A 14 -7.55 -5.55 -29.58
C VAL A 14 -8.43 -4.39 -29.09
N LYS A 15 -8.47 -3.27 -29.84
CA LYS A 15 -9.29 -2.10 -29.51
C LYS A 15 -10.79 -2.35 -29.72
N LYS A 16 -11.18 -3.14 -30.73
CA LYS A 16 -12.58 -3.50 -31.00
C LYS A 16 -13.14 -4.44 -29.94
N ASP A 17 -12.35 -5.40 -29.45
CA ASP A 17 -12.78 -6.34 -28.40
C ASP A 17 -13.04 -5.69 -27.04
N LEU A 18 -12.44 -4.53 -26.76
CA LEU A 18 -12.63 -3.80 -25.50
C LEU A 18 -13.95 -2.98 -25.45
N GLN A 19 -14.55 -2.72 -26.61
CA GLN A 19 -15.74 -1.88 -26.74
C GLN A 19 -17.03 -2.63 -26.37
N HIS A 20 -17.09 -3.95 -26.61
CA HIS A 20 -18.23 -4.81 -26.25
C HIS A 20 -18.21 -5.36 -24.82
N LEU A 21 -17.15 -5.09 -24.04
CA LEU A 21 -17.06 -5.60 -22.68
C LEU A 21 -17.94 -4.81 -21.72
N SER A 22 -18.63 -5.54 -20.83
CA SER A 22 -19.23 -4.96 -19.63
C SER A 22 -18.20 -4.12 -18.86
N ARG A 23 -18.68 -3.09 -18.18
CA ARG A 23 -17.88 -2.23 -17.30
C ARG A 23 -17.06 -3.03 -16.29
N GLU A 24 -17.61 -4.15 -15.82
CA GLU A 24 -16.94 -5.05 -14.88
C GLU A 24 -15.76 -5.79 -15.54
N GLU A 25 -15.98 -6.35 -16.72
CA GLU A 25 -14.95 -7.08 -17.46
C GLU A 25 -13.79 -6.16 -17.86
N ARG A 26 -14.08 -4.91 -18.24
CA ARG A 26 -13.03 -3.89 -18.47
C ARG A 26 -12.22 -3.58 -17.22
N ARG A 27 -12.86 -3.52 -16.04
CA ARG A 27 -12.16 -3.35 -14.74
C ARG A 27 -11.29 -4.55 -14.42
N ARG A 28 -11.79 -5.77 -14.64
CA ARG A 28 -11.06 -7.02 -14.43
C ARG A 28 -9.80 -7.09 -15.29
N ARG A 29 -9.92 -6.87 -16.60
CA ARG A 29 -8.78 -6.83 -17.53
C ARG A 29 -7.74 -5.79 -17.13
N ARG A 30 -8.17 -4.56 -16.78
CA ARG A 30 -7.25 -3.52 -16.29
C ARG A 30 -6.48 -3.97 -15.04
N ARG A 31 -7.18 -4.55 -14.06
CA ARG A 31 -6.57 -5.05 -12.81
C ARG A 31 -5.59 -6.21 -13.07
N ALA A 32 -5.83 -7.00 -14.10
CA ALA A 32 -4.96 -8.09 -14.54
C ALA A 32 -3.71 -7.62 -15.32
N THR A 33 -3.56 -6.33 -15.62
CA THR A 33 -2.33 -5.83 -16.25
C THR A 33 -1.19 -5.75 -15.23
N ALA A 34 0.04 -6.08 -15.67
CA ALA A 34 1.23 -5.94 -14.83
C ALA A 34 1.40 -4.50 -14.34
N LYS A 35 1.18 -3.49 -15.22
CA LYS A 35 1.22 -2.07 -14.87
C LYS A 35 0.30 -1.73 -13.68
N TYR A 36 -0.94 -2.21 -13.68
CA TYR A 36 -1.86 -1.98 -12.58
C TYR A 36 -1.39 -2.66 -11.29
N ARG A 37 -0.97 -3.93 -11.36
CA ARG A 37 -0.49 -4.68 -10.20
C ARG A 37 0.73 -4.02 -9.56
N THR A 38 1.73 -3.66 -10.36
CA THR A 38 2.95 -2.99 -9.86
C THR A 38 2.61 -1.64 -9.24
N ALA A 39 1.81 -0.80 -9.90
CA ALA A 39 1.39 0.48 -9.33
C ALA A 39 0.61 0.32 -8.02
N HIS A 40 -0.24 -0.70 -7.92
CA HIS A 40 -0.95 -1.00 -6.68
C HIS A 40 -0.01 -1.46 -5.57
N ALA A 41 0.93 -2.37 -5.86
CA ALA A 41 1.92 -2.86 -4.91
C ALA A 41 2.82 -1.71 -4.41
N THR A 42 3.27 -0.82 -5.29
CA THR A 42 4.06 0.37 -4.90
C THR A 42 3.29 1.27 -3.96
N ARG A 43 2.00 1.56 -4.22
CA ARG A 43 1.17 2.38 -3.33
C ARG A 43 1.03 1.74 -1.96
N GLU A 44 0.79 0.44 -1.91
CA GLU A 44 0.65 -0.28 -0.64
C GLU A 44 1.97 -0.32 0.13
N ARG A 45 3.10 -0.49 -0.57
CA ARG A 45 4.44 -0.39 0.05
C ARG A 45 4.66 0.96 0.71
N ILE A 46 4.35 2.06 0.01
CA ILE A 46 4.47 3.43 0.54
C ILE A 46 3.56 3.61 1.76
N ARG A 47 2.31 3.11 1.71
CA ARG A 47 1.37 3.18 2.82
C ARG A 47 1.92 2.45 4.07
N VAL A 48 2.46 1.25 3.88
CA VAL A 48 3.05 0.45 4.97
C VAL A 48 4.34 1.08 5.50
N GLU A 49 5.16 1.66 4.64
CA GLU A 49 6.37 2.39 5.02
C GLU A 49 6.04 3.59 5.91
N ALA A 50 5.08 4.43 5.52
CA ALA A 50 4.60 5.55 6.33
C ALA A 50 4.05 5.10 7.69
N PHE A 51 3.30 3.99 7.71
CA PHE A 51 2.81 3.39 8.96
C PHE A 51 3.96 2.91 9.87
N ASN A 52 4.98 2.26 9.30
CA ASN A 52 6.12 1.77 10.06
C ASN A 52 6.99 2.93 10.59
N MET A 53 7.12 4.03 9.84
CA MET A 53 7.77 5.25 10.32
C MET A 53 7.07 5.82 11.55
N ALA A 54 5.73 5.93 11.52
CA ALA A 54 4.96 6.37 12.69
C ALA A 54 5.16 5.45 13.92
N PHE A 55 5.24 4.13 13.71
CA PHE A 55 5.56 3.18 14.79
C PHE A 55 6.98 3.36 15.34
N ALA A 56 7.95 3.68 14.49
CA ALA A 56 9.32 3.95 14.92
C ALA A 56 9.42 5.24 15.73
N GLU A 57 8.71 6.31 15.32
CA GLU A 57 8.64 7.54 16.10
C GLU A 57 7.97 7.33 17.46
N LEU A 58 6.86 6.60 17.51
CA LEU A 58 6.23 6.23 18.79
C LEU A 58 7.20 5.44 19.68
N ARG A 59 7.93 4.46 19.15
CA ARG A 59 8.90 3.64 19.91
C ARG A 59 9.99 4.48 20.57
N LYS A 60 10.45 5.58 19.94
CA LYS A 60 11.51 6.45 20.51
C LYS A 60 11.06 7.15 21.79
N LEU A 61 9.75 7.37 21.96
CA LEU A 61 9.18 8.04 23.13
C LEU A 61 8.95 7.08 24.30
N LEU A 62 9.02 5.77 24.08
CA LEU A 62 8.68 4.78 25.09
C LEU A 62 9.90 4.42 25.96
N PRO A 63 9.75 4.43 27.31
CA PRO A 63 10.83 4.04 28.20
C PRO A 63 11.06 2.52 28.15
N THR A 64 12.31 2.09 27.90
CA THR A 64 12.70 0.67 27.92
C THR A 64 14.07 0.46 28.57
N LEU A 65 14.25 -0.71 29.20
CA LEU A 65 15.54 -1.19 29.67
C LEU A 65 15.85 -2.54 29.00
N PRO A 66 16.94 -2.68 28.22
CA PRO A 66 17.83 -1.60 27.76
C PRO A 66 17.13 -0.64 26.76
N PRO A 67 17.67 0.57 26.51
CA PRO A 67 17.06 1.57 25.62
C PRO A 67 16.78 1.06 24.20
N ASP A 68 17.60 0.12 23.71
CA ASP A 68 17.54 -0.48 22.38
C ASP A 68 16.70 -1.77 22.33
N LYS A 69 15.96 -2.11 23.40
CA LYS A 69 15.08 -3.29 23.43
C LYS A 69 14.15 -3.28 22.21
N LYS A 70 14.22 -4.33 21.39
CA LYS A 70 13.29 -4.52 20.26
C LYS A 70 11.90 -4.82 20.82
N LEU A 71 10.92 -4.02 20.40
CA LEU A 71 9.51 -4.21 20.75
C LEU A 71 8.72 -4.57 19.49
N SER A 72 7.80 -5.52 19.62
CA SER A 72 6.77 -5.79 18.62
C SER A 72 5.74 -4.66 18.56
N LYS A 73 4.95 -4.60 17.47
CA LYS A 73 3.90 -3.59 17.31
C LYS A 73 2.89 -3.59 18.46
N ILE A 74 2.51 -4.77 18.95
CA ILE A 74 1.56 -4.88 20.06
C ILE A 74 2.17 -4.40 21.38
N GLU A 75 3.45 -4.68 21.63
CA GLU A 75 4.15 -4.20 22.82
C GLU A 75 4.29 -2.67 22.80
N ILE A 76 4.61 -2.06 21.65
CA ILE A 76 4.67 -0.60 21.48
C ILE A 76 3.32 0.02 21.88
N LEU A 77 2.21 -0.51 21.36
CA LEU A 77 0.88 0.03 21.67
C LEU A 77 0.53 -0.11 23.15
N ARG A 78 0.76 -1.29 23.74
CA ARG A 78 0.47 -1.53 25.17
C ARG A 78 1.31 -0.62 26.06
N LEU A 79 2.61 -0.50 25.77
CA LEU A 79 3.53 0.32 26.55
C LEU A 79 3.19 1.82 26.42
N ALA A 80 2.79 2.28 25.23
CA ALA A 80 2.31 3.65 25.03
C ALA A 80 1.10 3.98 25.91
N ILE A 81 0.10 3.09 25.95
CA ILE A 81 -1.09 3.25 26.80
C ILE A 81 -0.67 3.31 28.28
N CYS A 82 0.15 2.35 28.73
CA CYS A 82 0.63 2.34 30.12
C CYS A 82 1.43 3.61 30.47
N TYR A 83 2.26 4.10 29.55
CA TYR A 83 3.11 5.26 29.81
C TYR A 83 2.30 6.56 29.88
N ILE A 84 1.31 6.74 29.01
CA ILE A 84 0.36 7.87 29.11
C ILE A 84 -0.36 7.84 30.47
N SER A 85 -0.90 6.68 30.88
CA SER A 85 -1.58 6.54 32.18
C SER A 85 -0.64 6.83 33.36
N TYR A 86 0.61 6.38 33.28
CA TYR A 86 1.62 6.66 34.30
C TYR A 86 1.90 8.17 34.40
N LEU A 87 2.14 8.85 33.27
CA LEU A 87 2.40 10.29 33.27
C LEU A 87 1.21 11.08 33.81
N ASN A 88 -0.02 10.72 33.45
CA ASN A 88 -1.21 11.36 34.02
C ASN A 88 -1.26 11.20 35.55
N HIS A 89 -1.01 10.00 36.07
CA HIS A 89 -0.97 9.77 37.51
C HIS A 89 0.11 10.60 38.22
N VAL A 90 1.29 10.75 37.61
CA VAL A 90 2.38 11.58 38.16
C VAL A 90 2.02 13.07 38.18
N LEU A 91 1.21 13.54 37.23
CA LEU A 91 0.79 14.95 37.14
C LEU A 91 -0.41 15.28 38.03
N ASP A 92 -1.26 14.30 38.36
CA ASP A 92 -2.42 14.47 39.25
C ASP A 92 -2.04 14.47 40.75
N VAL A 93 -0.79 14.11 41.07
CA VAL A 93 -0.21 14.10 42.43
C VAL A 93 0.63 15.35 42.64
#